data_AF-A0A550GMF1-F1
#
_entry.id   AF-A0A550GMF1-F1
#
_cell.length_a   1.000
_cell.length_b   1.000
_cell.length_c   1.000
_cell.angle_alpha   90.00
_cell.angle_beta   90.00
_cell.angle_gamma   90.00
#
_symmetry.space_group_name_H-M   'P 1'
#
loop_
_entity.id
_entity.type
_entity.pdbx_description
1 polymer ?
#
loop_
_entity_poly.entity_id
_entity_poly.type
_entity_poly.pdbx_seq_one_letter_code
_entity_poly.pdbx_strand_id
1 'polypeptide(L)'
;AFDRLVVRELRGLGCRVTVAVKGGPSLNDALMEDAVAVGMTEEADAVITTGTDAIGVKLDESSEEFLEAFHGADAIVSKGMANWETLTEVAAPSPILYIFRTKCEPVARSVGVPVDRCVAKLVPEGWSL
;
A
#
# COMPACT_ATOMS: atom_id res chain seq x y z
N ALA A 1 -11.96 -6.91 0.04
CA ALA A 1 -13.28 -6.72 -0.62
C ALA A 1 -13.44 -5.33 -1.25
N PHE A 2 -13.42 -4.24 -0.47
CA PHE A 2 -13.64 -2.89 -1.04
C PHE A 2 -12.54 -2.47 -2.05
N ASP A 3 -11.30 -2.86 -1.80
CA ASP A 3 -10.15 -2.49 -2.65
C ASP A 3 -10.22 -3.08 -4.06
N ARG A 4 -11.01 -4.14 -4.26
CA ARG A 4 -11.27 -4.71 -5.59
C ARG A 4 -11.88 -3.69 -6.54
N LEU A 5 -12.72 -2.78 -6.02
CA LEU A 5 -13.31 -1.73 -6.85
C LEU A 5 -12.23 -0.82 -7.43
N VAL A 6 -11.26 -0.40 -6.61
CA VAL A 6 -10.15 0.45 -7.08
C VAL A 6 -9.31 -0.28 -8.11
N VAL A 7 -8.97 -1.55 -7.85
CA VAL A 7 -8.21 -2.38 -8.79
C VAL A 7 -8.93 -2.52 -10.13
N ARG A 8 -10.24 -2.80 -10.09
CA ARG A 8 -11.07 -2.94 -11.29
C ARG A 8 -11.15 -1.65 -12.09
N GLU A 9 -11.35 -0.50 -11.44
CA GLU A 9 -11.40 0.79 -12.13
C GLU A 9 -10.04 1.12 -12.77
N LEU A 10 -8.92 0.90 -12.05
CA LEU A 10 -7.57 1.11 -12.60
C LEU A 10 -7.30 0.23 -13.83
N ARG A 11 -7.66 -1.05 -13.77
CA ARG A 11 -7.55 -1.93 -14.95
C ARG A 11 -8.47 -1.49 -16.09
N GLY A 12 -9.67 -0.99 -15.77
CA GLY A 12 -10.58 -0.41 -16.76
C GLY A 12 -10.00 0.81 -17.49
N LEU A 13 -9.09 1.53 -16.85
CA LEU A 13 -8.31 2.63 -17.44
C LEU A 13 -7.09 2.15 -18.26
N GLY A 14 -6.84 0.84 -18.32
CA GLY A 14 -5.72 0.24 -19.03
C GLY A 14 -4.45 0.09 -18.20
N CYS A 15 -4.50 0.32 -16.88
CA CYS A 15 -3.36 0.08 -16.00
C CYS A 15 -3.16 -1.42 -15.78
N ARG A 16 -1.89 -1.84 -15.67
CA ARG A 16 -1.53 -3.15 -15.11
C ARG A 16 -1.42 -3.00 -13.59
N VAL A 17 -2.18 -3.80 -12.83
CA VAL A 17 -2.28 -3.64 -11.38
C VAL A 17 -1.73 -4.86 -10.66
N THR A 18 -0.69 -4.64 -9.86
CA THR A 18 -0.14 -5.61 -8.91
C THR A 18 -0.59 -5.24 -7.49
N VAL A 19 -1.13 -6.20 -6.75
CA VAL A 19 -1.54 -6.02 -5.36
C VAL A 19 -0.56 -6.74 -4.44
N ALA A 20 0.04 -6.01 -3.50
CA ALA A 20 0.90 -6.60 -2.47
C ALA A 20 0.10 -6.84 -1.17
N VAL A 21 0.14 -8.07 -0.68
CA VAL A 21 -0.40 -8.50 0.63
C VAL A 21 0.73 -8.90 1.56
N LYS A 22 0.43 -9.21 2.83
CA LYS A 22 1.48 -9.61 3.79
C LYS A 22 2.01 -11.02 3.53
N GLY A 23 3.30 -11.21 3.87
CA GLY A 23 3.95 -12.53 3.84
C GLY A 23 3.58 -13.40 5.06
N GLY A 24 3.15 -12.79 6.16
CA GLY A 24 2.66 -13.47 7.35
C GLY A 24 1.73 -12.60 8.19
N PRO A 25 1.02 -13.19 9.19
CA PRO A 25 -0.01 -12.49 9.95
C PRO A 25 0.55 -11.25 10.69
N SER A 26 0.00 -10.07 10.37
CA SER A 26 0.36 -8.82 11.03
C SER A 26 -0.92 -8.05 11.36
N LEU A 27 -1.36 -8.12 12.62
CA LEU A 27 -2.64 -7.54 13.08
C LEU A 27 -3.84 -8.00 12.23
N ASN A 28 -4.39 -7.10 11.41
CA ASN A 28 -5.54 -7.31 10.55
C ASN A 28 -5.19 -7.14 9.07
N ASP A 29 -3.90 -7.15 8.74
CA ASP A 29 -3.44 -7.02 7.37
C ASP A 29 -3.77 -8.28 6.57
N ALA A 30 -4.15 -8.07 5.31
CA ALA A 30 -4.56 -9.14 4.42
C ALA A 30 -3.36 -10.02 4.03
N LEU A 31 -3.60 -11.33 4.01
CA LEU A 31 -2.68 -12.34 3.49
C LEU A 31 -3.11 -12.78 2.08
N MET A 32 -2.29 -13.63 1.46
CA MET A 32 -2.64 -14.26 0.18
C MET A 32 -3.97 -15.01 0.24
N GLU A 33 -4.23 -15.71 1.33
CA GLU A 33 -5.49 -16.43 1.55
C GLU A 33 -6.70 -15.49 1.58
N ASP A 34 -6.56 -14.32 2.22
CA ASP A 34 -7.60 -13.29 2.23
C ASP A 34 -7.84 -12.70 0.83
N ALA A 35 -6.75 -12.48 0.07
CA ALA A 35 -6.83 -11.99 -1.30
C ALA A 35 -7.60 -12.97 -2.20
N VAL A 36 -7.34 -14.27 -2.07
CA VAL A 36 -8.10 -15.32 -2.77
C VAL A 36 -9.55 -15.34 -2.31
N ALA A 37 -9.80 -15.37 -1.00
CA ALA A 37 -11.16 -15.44 -0.44
C ALA A 37 -12.04 -14.26 -0.87
N VAL A 38 -11.47 -13.06 -1.01
CA VAL A 38 -12.24 -11.89 -1.46
C VAL A 38 -12.31 -11.77 -2.98
N GLY A 39 -11.65 -12.63 -3.74
CA GLY A 39 -11.61 -12.61 -5.21
C GLY A 39 -10.71 -11.53 -5.80
N MET A 40 -9.62 -11.16 -5.11
CA MET A 40 -8.65 -10.18 -5.60
C MET A 40 -7.77 -10.73 -6.72
N THR A 41 -7.47 -12.03 -6.66
CA THR A 41 -6.63 -12.74 -7.64
C THR A 41 -7.22 -12.75 -9.06
N GLU A 42 -8.53 -12.56 -9.18
CA GLU A 42 -9.27 -12.48 -10.43
C GLU A 42 -9.36 -11.04 -10.95
N GLU A 43 -9.29 -10.06 -10.05
CA GLU A 43 -9.37 -8.65 -10.41
C GLU A 43 -8.01 -8.06 -10.73
N ALA A 44 -6.95 -8.41 -10.01
CA ALA A 44 -5.60 -7.88 -10.23
C ALA A 44 -4.87 -8.67 -11.34
N ASP A 45 -3.88 -8.05 -11.98
CA ASP A 45 -3.01 -8.76 -12.94
C ASP A 45 -1.98 -9.63 -12.21
N ALA A 46 -1.62 -9.26 -10.98
CA ALA A 46 -0.80 -10.06 -10.07
C ALA A 46 -1.16 -9.77 -8.62
N VAL A 47 -1.07 -10.80 -7.77
CA VAL A 47 -1.08 -10.65 -6.32
C VAL A 47 0.23 -11.23 -5.80
N ILE A 48 0.99 -10.44 -5.07
CA ILE A 48 2.31 -10.80 -4.53
C ILE A 48 2.32 -10.59 -3.02
N THR A 49 3.35 -11.06 -2.34
CA THR A 49 3.53 -10.82 -0.90
C THR A 49 4.68 -9.87 -0.64
N THR A 50 4.62 -9.09 0.44
CA THR A 50 5.77 -8.33 0.95
C THR A 50 6.93 -9.23 1.40
N GLY A 51 6.71 -10.54 1.55
CA GLY A 51 7.70 -11.49 2.06
C GLY A 51 7.94 -11.43 3.57
N THR A 52 7.27 -10.51 4.28
CA THR A 52 7.45 -10.26 5.72
C THR A 52 6.10 -10.09 6.44
N ASP A 53 6.10 -10.36 7.75
CA ASP A 53 5.01 -10.11 8.70
C ASP A 53 5.18 -8.78 9.47
N ALA A 54 6.15 -7.95 9.07
CA ALA A 54 6.37 -6.62 9.65
C ALA A 54 5.13 -5.71 9.53
N ILE A 55 4.94 -4.83 10.52
CA ILE A 55 3.95 -3.75 10.46
C ILE A 55 4.43 -2.69 9.46
N GLY A 56 3.55 -2.26 8.53
CA GLY A 56 3.93 -1.31 7.48
C GLY A 56 4.76 -1.96 6.37
N VAL A 57 5.63 -1.23 5.67
CA VAL A 57 6.53 -1.82 4.68
C VAL A 57 7.98 -1.59 5.11
N LYS A 58 8.65 -2.67 5.49
CA LYS A 58 10.09 -2.67 5.74
C LYS A 58 10.83 -3.15 4.51
N LEU A 59 11.38 -2.22 3.74
CA LEU A 59 12.00 -2.53 2.45
C LEU A 59 13.24 -3.42 2.59
N ASP A 60 14.00 -3.30 3.68
CA ASP A 60 15.17 -4.11 3.99
C ASP A 60 14.85 -5.58 4.33
N GLU A 61 13.63 -5.85 4.79
CA GLU A 61 13.14 -7.21 5.13
C GLU A 61 12.18 -7.77 4.05
N SER A 62 11.89 -7.00 3.00
CA SER A 62 10.90 -7.41 1.99
C SER A 62 11.47 -8.37 0.96
N SER A 63 10.60 -9.18 0.34
CA SER A 63 10.99 -10.10 -0.73
C SER A 63 11.53 -9.36 -1.96
N GLU A 64 12.43 -10.01 -2.69
CA GLU A 64 12.95 -9.49 -3.97
C GLU A 64 11.81 -9.20 -4.96
N GLU A 65 10.83 -10.10 -5.07
CA GLU A 65 9.64 -9.91 -5.92
C GLU A 65 8.86 -8.63 -5.56
N PHE A 66 8.69 -8.35 -4.27
CA PHE A 66 8.03 -7.13 -3.82
C PHE A 66 8.87 -5.89 -4.14
N LEU A 67 10.18 -5.94 -3.90
CA LEU A 67 11.07 -4.82 -4.16
C LEU A 67 11.16 -4.48 -5.65
N GLU A 68 11.24 -5.48 -6.52
CA GLU A 68 11.18 -5.28 -7.97
C GLU A 68 9.88 -4.63 -8.41
N ALA A 69 8.74 -5.10 -7.89
CA ALA A 69 7.44 -4.51 -8.20
C ALA A 69 7.30 -3.08 -7.64
N PHE A 70 7.81 -2.82 -6.43
CA PHE A 70 7.75 -1.52 -5.78
C PHE A 70 8.61 -0.47 -6.49
N HIS A 71 9.85 -0.82 -6.85
CA HIS A 71 10.76 0.09 -7.54
C HIS A 71 10.48 0.20 -9.04
N GLY A 72 9.80 -0.78 -9.65
CA GLY A 72 9.42 -0.76 -11.06
C GLY A 72 8.05 -0.13 -11.35
N ALA A 73 7.30 0.29 -10.33
CA ALA A 73 5.95 0.82 -10.51
C ALA A 73 5.95 2.29 -10.96
N ASP A 74 5.14 2.61 -11.99
CA ASP A 74 4.93 4.00 -12.45
C ASP A 74 4.20 4.86 -11.40
N ALA A 75 3.39 4.24 -10.54
CA ALA A 75 2.73 4.87 -9.41
C ALA A 75 2.35 3.81 -8.35
N ILE A 76 2.31 4.23 -7.08
CA ILE A 76 2.01 3.34 -5.95
C ILE A 76 0.77 3.84 -5.21
N VAL A 77 -0.16 2.95 -4.88
CA VAL A 77 -1.27 3.25 -3.96
C VAL A 77 -0.98 2.58 -2.61
N SER A 78 -0.57 3.38 -1.64
CA SER A 78 -0.21 2.92 -0.30
C SER A 78 -1.38 3.06 0.67
N LYS A 79 -1.80 1.94 1.28
CA LYS A 79 -3.01 1.88 2.11
C LYS A 79 -2.64 1.72 3.59
N GLY A 80 -3.31 2.48 4.45
CA GLY A 80 -3.20 2.34 5.90
C GLY A 80 -2.10 3.19 6.56
N MET A 81 -2.23 3.40 7.87
CA MET A 81 -1.32 4.28 8.63
C MET A 81 0.08 3.68 8.79
N ALA A 82 0.19 2.37 8.97
CA ALA A 82 1.49 1.73 9.13
C ALA A 82 2.36 1.88 7.88
N ASN A 83 1.76 1.82 6.69
CA ASN A 83 2.46 2.08 5.43
C ASN A 83 2.80 3.57 5.26
N TRP A 84 1.97 4.48 5.77
CA TRP A 84 2.34 5.90 5.86
C TRP A 84 3.59 6.06 6.71
N GLU A 85 3.57 5.56 7.95
CA GLU A 85 4.67 5.71 8.90
C GLU A 85 6.00 5.16 8.37
N THR A 86 5.98 3.99 7.73
CA THR A 86 7.20 3.33 7.23
C THR A 86 7.69 3.87 5.89
N LEU A 87 6.80 4.05 4.90
CA LEU A 87 7.22 4.49 3.56
C LEU A 87 7.55 5.97 3.50
N THR A 88 7.13 6.77 4.49
CA THR A 88 7.52 8.20 4.55
C THR A 88 8.96 8.40 5.02
N GLU A 89 9.61 7.39 5.61
CA GLU A 89 11.00 7.45 6.09
C GLU A 89 12.03 7.29 4.96
N VAL A 90 11.57 6.93 3.76
CA VAL A 90 12.40 6.70 2.58
C VAL A 90 11.91 7.57 1.42
N ALA A 91 12.80 7.85 0.48
CA ALA A 91 12.42 8.56 -0.74
C ALA A 91 11.50 7.68 -1.60
N ALA A 92 10.36 8.23 -2.00
CA ALA A 92 9.41 7.56 -2.88
C ALA A 92 10.06 7.19 -4.23
N PRO A 93 10.02 5.92 -4.67
CA PRO A 93 10.63 5.51 -5.95
C PRO A 93 9.82 5.97 -7.17
N SER A 94 8.55 6.33 -6.96
CA SER A 94 7.63 6.88 -7.95
C SER A 94 6.51 7.63 -7.22
N PRO A 95 5.58 8.31 -7.91
CA PRO A 95 4.46 8.97 -7.23
C PRO A 95 3.66 8.02 -6.34
N ILE A 96 3.48 8.38 -5.07
CA ILE A 96 2.73 7.57 -4.09
C ILE A 96 1.44 8.29 -3.69
N LEU A 97 0.32 7.60 -3.86
CA LEU A 97 -0.98 7.97 -3.29
C LEU A 97 -1.18 7.24 -1.96
N TYR A 98 -1.05 7.96 -0.86
CA TYR A 98 -1.38 7.44 0.47
C TYR A 98 -2.88 7.56 0.76
N ILE A 99 -3.51 6.44 1.11
CA ILE A 99 -4.93 6.35 1.44
C ILE A 99 -5.10 5.72 2.83
N PHE A 100 -5.52 6.51 3.80
CA PHE A 100 -5.75 6.02 5.16
C PHE A 100 -6.76 6.90 5.91
N ARG A 101 -7.15 6.46 7.11
CA ARG A 101 -7.91 7.28 8.06
C ARG A 101 -7.02 7.56 9.27
N THR A 102 -6.94 8.81 9.70
CA THR A 102 -6.20 9.17 10.92
C THR A 102 -6.91 8.59 12.14
N LYS A 103 -6.23 7.73 12.92
CA LYS A 103 -6.80 7.13 14.15
C LYS A 103 -6.05 7.54 15.42
N CYS A 104 -4.96 8.29 15.30
CA CYS A 104 -4.15 8.78 16.40
C CYS A 104 -3.56 10.16 16.09
N GLU A 105 -3.30 10.95 17.14
CA GLU A 105 -2.76 12.29 17.04
C GLU A 105 -1.39 12.38 16.34
N PRO A 106 -0.43 11.46 16.53
CA PRO A 106 0.86 11.53 15.85
C PRO A 106 0.73 11.51 14.32
N VAL A 107 -0.01 10.55 13.78
CA VAL A 107 -0.24 10.44 12.33
C VAL A 107 -1.08 11.61 11.81
N ALA A 108 -2.09 12.04 12.57
CA ALA A 108 -2.91 13.20 12.22
C ALA A 108 -2.07 14.48 12.09
N ARG A 109 -1.18 14.71 13.06
CA ARG A 109 -0.24 15.83 13.05
C ARG A 109 0.75 15.73 11.89
N SER A 110 1.29 14.54 11.62
CA SER A 110 2.32 14.36 10.60
C SER A 110 1.78 14.59 9.18
N VAL A 111 0.52 14.23 8.91
CA VAL A 111 -0.14 14.53 7.64
C VAL A 111 -0.78 15.92 7.58
N GLY A 112 -0.98 16.57 8.73
CA GLY A 112 -1.52 17.93 8.83
C GLY A 112 -3.06 18.01 8.82
N VAL A 113 -3.75 16.99 9.33
CA VAL A 113 -5.22 16.95 9.42
C VAL A 113 -5.69 16.54 10.82
N PRO A 114 -6.93 16.81 11.23
CA PRO A 114 -7.46 16.28 12.50
C PRO A 114 -7.50 14.75 12.57
N VAL A 115 -7.57 14.22 13.79
CA VAL A 115 -7.91 12.81 14.01
C VAL A 115 -9.32 12.53 13.44
N ASP A 116 -9.56 11.30 13.03
CA ASP A 116 -10.82 10.84 12.45
C ASP A 116 -11.16 11.49 11.08
N ARG A 117 -10.14 11.56 10.22
CA ARG A 117 -10.26 12.07 8.85
C ARG A 117 -9.74 11.05 7.85
N CYS A 118 -10.50 10.86 6.77
CA CYS A 118 -10.01 10.15 5.60
C CYS A 118 -9.02 11.03 4.85
N VAL A 119 -7.89 10.44 4.47
CA VAL A 119 -6.79 11.08 3.76
C VAL A 119 -6.61 10.38 2.42
N ALA A 120 -6.45 11.18 1.36
CA ALA A 120 -5.91 10.79 0.08
C ALA A 120 -4.83 11.81 -0.29
N LYS A 121 -3.55 11.47 -0.12
CA LYS A 121 -2.41 12.37 -0.33
C LYS A 121 -1.49 11.82 -1.41
N LEU A 122 -1.40 12.52 -2.54
CA LEU A 122 -0.44 12.23 -3.60
C LEU A 122 0.87 12.98 -3.33
N VAL A 123 1.99 12.27 -3.42
CA VAL A 123 3.34 12.84 -3.34
C VAL A 123 4.12 12.50 -4.60
N PRO A 124 5.07 13.36 -5.03
CA PRO A 124 5.90 13.07 -6.20
C PRO A 124 6.98 12.03 -5.88
N GLU A 125 7.61 11.51 -6.93
CA GLU A 125 8.86 10.75 -6.85
C GLU A 125 9.93 11.55 -6.08
N GLY A 126 10.74 10.86 -5.27
CA GLY A 126 11.78 11.44 -4.44
C GLY A 126 11.28 12.09 -3.15
N TRP A 127 9.97 12.13 -2.90
CA TRP A 127 9.42 12.71 -1.68
C TRP A 127 9.62 11.79 -0.45
N SER A 128 9.93 12.39 0.69
CA SER A 128 9.95 11.79 2.03
C SER A 128 9.44 12.82 3.06
N LEU A 129 9.03 12.38 4.24
CA LEU A 129 8.53 13.26 5.31
C LEU A 129 9.65 13.82 6.21
#